data_AF-A0A9E7NAW9-F1
#
_entry.id   AF-A0A9E7NAW9-F1
#
_cell.length_a   1.000
_cell.length_b   1.000
_cell.length_c   1.000
_cell.angle_alpha   90.00
_cell.angle_beta   90.00
_cell.angle_gamma   90.00
#
_symmetry.space_group_name_H-M   'P 1'
#
loop_
_entity.id
_entity.type
_entity.pdbx_description
1 polymer ?
#
loop_
_entity_poly.entity_id
_entity_poly.type
_entity_poly.pdbx_seq_one_letter_code
_entity_poly.pdbx_strand_id
1 'polypeptide(L)'
;MGRTNPTYRDALRRLEADWKPMRRALRRERQADFDRLFERARNVADAAGYANPTDPEQALVLSLLVAHETAIRRLEARVVTLESALDALEAEVDSDIVIGTDTDTDAESRAGTGEGDRP
;
A
#
# COMPACT_ATOMS: atom_id res chain seq x y z
N MET A 1 -30.14 34.68 14.32
CA MET A 1 -30.46 33.54 13.42
C MET A 1 -29.26 33.27 12.52
N GLY A 2 -28.21 32.66 13.07
CA GLY A 2 -27.01 32.30 12.31
C GLY A 2 -27.28 31.05 11.50
N ARG A 3 -27.49 31.20 10.20
CA ARG A 3 -27.47 30.07 9.26
C ARG A 3 -26.02 29.68 9.04
N THR A 4 -25.46 28.90 9.97
CA THR A 4 -24.23 28.17 9.68
C THR A 4 -24.58 27.23 8.53
N ASN A 5 -24.08 27.52 7.33
CA ASN A 5 -24.30 26.69 6.17
C ASN A 5 -23.88 25.26 6.56
N PRO A 6 -24.74 24.22 6.40
CA PRO A 6 -24.38 22.87 6.77
C PRO A 6 -23.06 22.53 6.10
N THR A 7 -22.05 22.22 6.91
CA THR A 7 -20.73 21.93 6.35
C THR A 7 -20.82 20.61 5.60
N TYR A 8 -19.96 20.38 4.61
CA TYR A 8 -19.87 19.08 3.96
C TYR A 8 -19.69 17.93 4.97
N ARG A 9 -19.04 18.19 6.12
CA ARG A 9 -18.94 17.24 7.24
C ARG A 9 -20.30 16.88 7.86
N ASP A 10 -21.22 17.83 7.98
CA ASP A 10 -22.58 17.55 8.51
C ASP A 10 -23.40 16.76 7.50
N ALA A 11 -23.23 17.05 6.21
CA ALA A 11 -23.86 16.28 5.15
C ALA A 11 -23.35 14.82 5.12
N LEU A 12 -22.04 14.61 5.32
CA LEU A 12 -21.46 13.26 5.45
C LEU A 12 -22.04 12.47 6.63
N ARG A 13 -22.22 13.10 7.80
CA ARG A 13 -22.84 12.45 8.97
C ARG A 13 -24.28 12.01 8.69
N ARG A 14 -25.04 12.83 7.95
CA ARG A 14 -26.40 12.50 7.55
C ARG A 14 -26.42 11.32 6.57
N LEU A 15 -25.60 11.38 5.52
CA LEU A 15 -25.49 10.29 4.53
C LEU A 15 -25.09 8.96 5.18
N GLU A 16 -24.13 8.98 6.11
CA GLU A 16 -23.74 7.80 6.87
C GLU A 16 -24.91 7.22 7.68
N ALA A 17 -25.70 8.08 8.32
CA ALA A 17 -26.88 7.65 9.06
C ALA A 17 -27.94 7.02 8.15
N ASP A 18 -28.18 7.64 7.00
CA ASP A 18 -29.15 7.18 5.99
C ASP A 18 -28.77 5.78 5.44
N TRP A 19 -27.48 5.47 5.37
CA TRP A 19 -26.97 4.21 4.83
C TRP A 19 -26.75 3.12 5.89
N LYS A 20 -27.00 3.41 7.18
CA LYS A 20 -26.92 2.41 8.26
C LYS A 20 -27.74 1.13 8.02
N PRO A 21 -28.97 1.17 7.44
CA PRO A 21 -29.71 -0.05 7.13
C PRO A 21 -28.94 -0.99 6.20
N MET A 22 -28.30 -0.44 5.15
CA MET A 22 -27.46 -1.23 4.24
C MET A 22 -26.27 -1.82 4.98
N ARG A 23 -25.56 -1.03 5.80
CA ARG A 23 -24.46 -1.53 6.64
C ARG A 23 -24.89 -2.72 7.49
N ARG A 24 -26.06 -2.69 8.12
CA ARG A 24 -26.57 -3.79 8.96
C ARG A 24 -26.84 -5.07 8.17
N ALA A 25 -27.16 -4.95 6.87
CA ALA A 25 -27.38 -6.09 5.99
C ALA A 25 -26.07 -6.75 5.49
N LEU A 26 -24.92 -6.06 5.63
CA LEU A 26 -23.63 -6.60 5.21
C LEU A 26 -23.10 -7.68 6.18
N ARG A 27 -22.35 -8.65 5.65
CA ARG A 27 -21.52 -9.56 6.45
C ARG A 27 -20.51 -8.76 7.29
N ARG A 28 -20.12 -9.28 8.46
CA ARG A 28 -19.21 -8.60 9.41
C ARG A 28 -17.93 -8.07 8.76
N GLU A 29 -17.31 -8.85 7.88
CA GLU A 29 -16.11 -8.44 7.12
C GLU A 29 -16.36 -7.17 6.30
N ARG A 30 -17.48 -7.12 5.57
CA ARG A 30 -17.87 -5.98 4.72
C ARG A 30 -18.37 -4.78 5.52
N GLN A 31 -18.80 -4.96 6.77
CA GLN A 31 -19.15 -3.83 7.64
C GLN A 31 -17.93 -2.97 7.97
N ALA A 32 -16.78 -3.61 8.24
CA ALA A 32 -15.53 -2.88 8.49
C ALA A 32 -15.07 -2.11 7.25
N ASP A 33 -15.24 -2.69 6.05
CA ASP A 33 -14.93 -1.99 4.80
C ASP A 33 -15.86 -0.81 4.56
N PHE A 34 -17.15 -0.97 4.86
CA PHE A 34 -18.12 0.12 4.77
C PHE A 34 -17.76 1.29 5.69
N ASP A 35 -17.39 1.02 6.96
CA ASP A 35 -16.99 2.05 7.91
C ASP A 35 -15.75 2.83 7.43
N ARG A 36 -14.79 2.11 6.83
CA ARG A 36 -13.58 2.70 6.23
C ARG A 36 -13.89 3.65 5.06
N LEU A 37 -14.99 3.45 4.31
CA LEU A 37 -15.38 4.37 3.24
C LEU A 37 -15.66 5.78 3.80
N PHE A 38 -16.50 5.87 4.82
CA PHE A 38 -16.87 7.15 5.42
C PHE A 38 -15.69 7.80 6.15
N GLU A 39 -14.80 7.02 6.76
CA GLU A 39 -13.53 7.54 7.30
C GLU A 39 -12.67 8.18 6.21
N ARG A 40 -12.46 7.48 5.09
CA ARG A 40 -11.71 7.99 3.93
C ARG A 40 -12.34 9.26 3.34
N ALA A 41 -13.65 9.28 3.17
CA ALA A 41 -14.36 10.45 2.65
C ALA A 41 -14.17 11.69 3.55
N ARG A 42 -14.17 11.52 4.88
CA ARG A 42 -13.92 12.62 5.83
C ARG A 42 -12.50 13.18 5.72
N ASN A 43 -11.49 12.36 5.44
CA ASN A 43 -10.12 12.84 5.25
C ASN A 43 -9.95 13.71 4.00
N VAL A 44 -10.84 13.56 3.00
CA VAL A 44 -10.88 14.40 1.79
C VAL A 44 -11.82 15.59 1.97
N ALA A 45 -12.69 15.57 2.99
CA ALA A 45 -13.71 16.59 3.23
C ALA A 45 -13.15 17.99 3.50
N ASP A 46 -11.91 18.07 4.00
CA ASP A 46 -11.24 19.35 4.23
C ASP A 46 -10.88 20.07 2.93
N ALA A 47 -10.65 19.32 1.84
CA ALA A 47 -10.47 19.86 0.49
C ALA A 47 -11.81 20.08 -0.23
N ALA A 48 -12.78 19.19 -0.05
CA ALA A 48 -14.11 19.30 -0.67
C ALA A 48 -14.95 20.46 -0.11
N GLY A 49 -14.64 20.96 1.10
CA GLY A 49 -15.28 22.14 1.68
C GLY A 49 -15.17 23.40 0.82
N TYR A 50 -14.16 23.49 -0.06
CA TYR A 50 -13.98 24.61 -0.99
C TYR A 50 -14.95 24.59 -2.18
N ALA A 51 -15.53 23.43 -2.52
CA ALA A 51 -16.37 23.29 -3.72
C ALA A 51 -17.83 23.71 -3.50
N ASN A 52 -18.25 23.98 -2.25
CA ASN A 52 -19.65 24.22 -1.84
C ASN A 52 -20.65 23.36 -2.65
N PRO A 53 -20.50 22.01 -2.59
CA PRO A 53 -21.25 21.14 -3.48
C PRO A 53 -22.75 21.26 -3.23
N THR A 54 -23.51 21.55 -4.29
CA THR A 54 -24.98 21.59 -4.26
C THR A 54 -25.58 20.23 -3.96
N ASP A 55 -24.85 19.14 -4.25
CA ASP A 55 -25.24 17.76 -4.02
C ASP A 55 -24.22 17.02 -3.12
N PRO A 56 -24.57 16.73 -1.86
CA PRO A 56 -23.75 15.96 -0.94
C PRO A 56 -23.40 14.54 -1.39
N GLU A 57 -24.27 13.86 -2.15
CA GLU A 57 -24.01 12.49 -2.59
C GLU A 57 -22.93 12.47 -3.68
N GLN A 58 -22.99 13.41 -4.63
CA GLN A 58 -21.93 13.59 -5.62
C GLN A 58 -20.59 13.94 -4.96
N ALA A 59 -20.61 14.81 -3.94
CA ALA A 59 -19.42 15.15 -3.19
C ALA A 59 -18.85 13.95 -2.44
N LEU A 60 -19.70 13.09 -1.85
CA LEU A 60 -19.30 11.83 -1.23
C LEU A 60 -18.61 10.91 -2.24
N VAL A 61 -19.22 10.69 -3.41
CA VAL A 61 -18.66 9.83 -4.46
C VAL A 61 -17.29 10.33 -4.91
N LEU A 62 -17.16 11.62 -5.23
CA LEU A 62 -15.88 12.20 -5.64
C LEU A 62 -14.82 12.09 -4.52
N SER A 63 -15.22 12.33 -3.27
CA SER A 63 -14.31 12.18 -2.13
C SER A 63 -13.81 10.75 -1.97
N LEU A 64 -14.68 9.76 -2.15
CA LEU A 64 -14.31 8.35 -2.13
C LEU A 64 -13.37 7.99 -3.29
N LEU A 65 -13.66 8.44 -4.51
CA LEU A 65 -12.79 8.21 -5.67
C LEU A 65 -11.39 8.76 -5.45
N VAL A 66 -11.25 10.01 -4.96
CA VAL A 66 -9.95 10.62 -4.65
C VAL A 66 -9.22 9.85 -3.55
N ALA A 67 -9.94 9.44 -2.50
CA ALA A 67 -9.34 8.66 -1.42
C ALA A 67 -8.86 7.28 -1.90
N HIS A 68 -9.62 6.64 -2.78
CA HIS A 68 -9.25 5.36 -3.38
C HIS A 68 -8.07 5.48 -4.33
N GLU A 69 -8.03 6.48 -5.19
CA GLU A 69 -6.90 6.76 -6.07
C GLU A 69 -5.61 6.98 -5.26
N THR A 70 -5.71 7.73 -4.16
CA THR A 70 -4.60 7.93 -3.23
C THR A 70 -4.14 6.63 -2.57
N ALA A 71 -5.07 5.74 -2.22
CA ALA A 71 -4.75 4.45 -1.63
C ALA A 71 -4.09 3.50 -2.64
N ILE A 72 -4.57 3.47 -3.89
CA ILE A 72 -4.01 2.67 -4.98
C ILE A 72 -2.57 3.08 -5.24
N ARG A 73 -2.31 4.37 -5.49
CA ARG A 73 -0.96 4.89 -5.69
C ARG A 73 -0.01 4.57 -4.54
N ARG A 74 -0.48 4.62 -3.30
CA ARG A 74 0.33 4.23 -2.11
C ARG A 74 0.64 2.74 -2.08
N LEU A 75 -0.32 1.89 -2.47
CA LEU A 75 -0.11 0.46 -2.54
C LEU A 75 0.86 0.09 -3.67
N GLU A 76 0.71 0.70 -4.85
CA GLU A 76 1.63 0.52 -5.99
C GLU A 76 3.06 0.92 -5.61
N ALA A 77 3.25 2.08 -4.97
CA ALA A 77 4.57 2.51 -4.51
C ALA A 77 5.19 1.53 -3.49
N ARG A 78 4.36 0.94 -2.61
CA ARG A 78 4.81 -0.08 -1.65
C ARG A 78 5.20 -1.38 -2.34
N VAL A 79 4.44 -1.81 -3.36
CA VAL A 79 4.78 -2.99 -4.16
C VAL A 79 6.13 -2.79 -4.82
N VAL A 80 6.33 -1.68 -5.53
CA VAL A 80 7.62 -1.35 -6.16
C VAL A 80 8.76 -1.35 -5.14
N THR A 81 8.57 -0.74 -3.96
CA THR A 81 9.59 -0.70 -2.91
C THR A 81 9.96 -2.11 -2.42
N LEU A 82 8.96 -2.97 -2.24
CA LEU A 82 9.17 -4.34 -1.75
C LEU A 82 9.81 -5.22 -2.82
N GLU A 83 9.41 -5.08 -4.08
CA GLU A 83 10.02 -5.78 -5.21
C GLU A 83 11.49 -5.37 -5.36
N SER A 84 11.81 -4.07 -5.32
CA SER A 84 13.21 -3.62 -5.36
C SER A 84 14.05 -4.10 -4.17
N ALA A 85 13.45 -4.21 -2.98
CA ALA A 85 14.13 -4.75 -1.82
C ALA A 85 14.39 -6.27 -1.96
N LEU A 86 13.45 -7.00 -2.56
CA LEU A 86 13.62 -8.42 -2.86
C LEU A 86 14.73 -8.63 -3.91
N ASP A 87 14.71 -7.87 -5.01
CA ASP A 87 15.75 -7.94 -6.05
C ASP A 87 17.16 -7.66 -5.48
N ALA A 88 17.28 -6.68 -4.58
CA ALA A 88 18.54 -6.37 -3.92
C ALA A 88 19.04 -7.51 -3.03
N LEU A 89 18.14 -8.14 -2.27
CA LEU A 89 18.47 -9.30 -1.44
C LEU A 89 18.84 -10.53 -2.29
N GLU A 90 18.16 -10.74 -3.41
CA GLU A 90 18.49 -11.82 -4.35
C GLU A 90 19.89 -11.61 -4.95
N ALA A 91 20.24 -10.38 -5.34
CA ALA A 91 21.58 -10.07 -5.85
C ALA A 91 22.70 -10.27 -4.81
N GLU A 92 22.43 -9.96 -3.53
CA GLU A 92 23.37 -10.26 -2.44
C GLU A 92 23.61 -11.77 -2.29
N VAL A 93 22.54 -12.57 -2.29
CA VAL A 93 22.63 -14.04 -2.20
C VAL A 93 23.40 -14.64 -3.39
N ASP A 94 23.13 -14.19 -4.61
CA ASP A 94 23.84 -14.66 -5.80
C ASP A 94 25.34 -14.32 -5.72
N SER A 95 25.70 -13.16 -5.17
CA SER A 95 27.10 -12.77 -5.00
C SER A 95 27.85 -13.63 -3.98
N ASP A 96 27.19 -14.02 -2.88
CA ASP A 96 27.77 -14.89 -1.85
C ASP A 96 27.98 -16.33 -2.36
N ILE A 97 27.06 -16.83 -3.20
CA ILE A 97 27.20 -18.15 -3.84
C ILE A 97 28.41 -18.19 -4.77
N VAL A 98 28.63 -17.13 -5.57
CA VAL A 98 29.78 -17.04 -6.49
C VAL A 98 31.12 -17.03 -5.74
N ILE A 99 31.21 -16.34 -4.59
CA ILE A 99 32.43 -16.30 -3.76
C ILE A 99 32.73 -17.68 -3.14
N GLY A 100 31.70 -18.44 -2.75
CA GLY A 100 31.85 -19.79 -2.19
C GLY A 100 32.37 -20.83 -3.19
N THR A 101 32.06 -20.69 -4.48
CA THR A 101 32.52 -21.64 -5.52
C THR A 101 33.97 -21.47 -5.94
N ASP A 102 34.51 -20.25 -5.84
CA ASP A 102 35.91 -19.98 -6.18
C ASP A 102 36.88 -20.42 -5.06
N THR A 103 36.44 -20.47 -3.81
CA THR A 103 37.31 -20.85 -2.69
C THR A 103 37.57 -22.36 -2.58
N ASP A 104 36.64 -23.21 -3.05
CA ASP A 104 36.85 -24.67 -3.09
C ASP A 104 37.72 -25.14 -4.26
N THR A 105 37.77 -24.38 -5.37
CA THR A 105 38.54 -24.78 -6.58
C THR A 105 40.06 -24.60 -6.40
N ASP A 106 40.49 -23.60 -5.61
CA ASP A 106 41.91 -23.32 -5.36
C ASP A 106 42.58 -24.24 -4.31
N ALA A 107 41.79 -24.99 -3.53
CA ALA A 107 42.30 -25.93 -2.54
C ALA A 107 42.74 -27.28 -3.15
N GLU A 108 42.11 -27.74 -4.23
CA GLU A 108 42.47 -29.01 -4.88
C GLU A 108 43.68 -28.89 -5.83
N SER A 109 43.97 -27.70 -6.38
CA SER A 109 45.08 -27.50 -7.33
C SER A 109 46.48 -27.47 -6.67
N ARG A 110 46.58 -27.19 -5.37
CA ARG A 110 47.86 -27.14 -4.64
C ARG A 110 48.38 -28.49 -4.13
N ALA A 111 47.60 -29.58 -4.24
CA ALA A 111 48.01 -30.91 -3.77
C ALA A 111 48.71 -31.79 -4.83
N GLY A 112 48.87 -31.32 -6.08
CA GLY A 112 49.31 -32.15 -7.22
C GLY A 112 50.76 -32.06 -7.67
N THR A 113 51.61 -31.21 -7.06
CA THR A 113 52.97 -30.95 -7.59
C THR A 113 54.03 -31.09 -6.51
N GLY A 114 54.43 -32.33 -6.20
CA GLY A 114 55.55 -32.53 -5.28
C GLY A 114 55.92 -33.97 -4.95
N GLU A 115 56.27 -34.80 -5.92
CA GLU A 115 57.11 -36.01 -5.73
C GLU A 115 57.42 -36.57 -7.13
N GLY A 116 58.63 -36.79 -7.63
CA GLY A 116 59.99 -36.68 -7.13
C GLY A 116 60.85 -37.23 -8.28
N ASP A 117 61.49 -36.34 -9.04
CA ASP A 117 62.54 -36.72 -9.97
C ASP A 117 63.89 -36.68 -9.24
N ARG A 118 64.69 -37.73 -9.43
CA ARG A 118 66.16 -37.86 -9.33
C ARG A 118 66.58 -39.23 -8.76
N PRO A 119 67.77 -39.72 -9.12
CA PRO A 119 68.43 -39.77 -10.43
C PRO A 119 68.66 -41.22 -10.92
#